data_AF-E1Z933-F1
#
_entry.id   AF-E1Z933-F1
#
_cell.length_a   1.000
_cell.length_b   1.000
_cell.length_c   1.000
_cell.angle_alpha   90.00
_cell.angle_beta   90.00
_cell.angle_gamma   90.00
#
_symmetry.space_group_name_H-M   'P 1'
#
loop_
_entity.id
_entity.type
_entity.pdbx_description
1 polymer ?
#
loop_
_entity_poly.entity_id
_entity_poly.type
_entity_poly.pdbx_seq_one_letter_code
_entity_poly.pdbx_strand_id
1 'polypeptide(L)'
;MSRKVEELILTVCRKHPEGVQDTALEAELPSVAVNDRAVAINSLLASLKLQILVNPADPSSHIYKASAVGDATRFKGLTAEDMLVYQCIQGAGNMGIWTRDMKQRTNLQQPKINKILKTLEERCLVKSIKSVQNASRKVYMLYELEPAKELTGGPWYGPDAFDSEFITVLQEATMSYINTKGDATLADIVRFIKETGISKQALQEDDVERIINTLECDGKIEGVEGDEDGLPHYRLPLMSIPEATPFTSIPCGVCPVFNECVEGGKISPQTCIYFDQWLDF
;
A
#
# COMPACT_ATOMS: atom_id res chain seq x y z
N MET A 1 -11.06 -41.83 -24.34
CA MET A 1 -9.63 -41.76 -23.94
C MET A 1 -9.29 -40.44 -23.26
N SER A 2 -9.69 -39.27 -23.79
CA SER A 2 -9.38 -37.92 -23.25
C SER A 2 -9.47 -37.77 -21.72
N ARG A 3 -10.59 -38.14 -21.08
CA ARG A 3 -10.77 -37.92 -19.63
C ARG A 3 -9.79 -38.66 -18.72
N LYS A 4 -9.31 -39.84 -19.12
CA LYS A 4 -8.31 -40.59 -18.31
C LYS A 4 -6.94 -39.92 -18.40
N VAL A 5 -6.58 -39.43 -19.59
CA VAL A 5 -5.34 -38.69 -19.81
C VAL A 5 -5.38 -37.35 -19.08
N GLU A 6 -6.52 -36.66 -19.11
CA GLU A 6 -6.76 -35.43 -18.35
C GLU A 6 -6.54 -35.62 -16.84
N GLU A 7 -7.04 -36.71 -16.26
CA GLU A 7 -6.89 -37.01 -14.83
C GLU A 7 -5.45 -37.38 -14.45
N LEU A 8 -4.73 -38.07 -15.33
CA LEU A 8 -3.31 -38.37 -15.15
C LEU A 8 -2.46 -37.10 -15.13
N ILE A 9 -2.68 -36.19 -16.09
CA ILE A 9 -1.97 -34.89 -16.15
C ILE A 9 -2.26 -34.07 -14.89
N LEU A 10 -3.52 -34.00 -14.45
CA LEU A 10 -3.86 -33.29 -13.20
C LEU A 10 -3.22 -33.92 -11.97
N THR A 11 -3.07 -35.24 -11.94
CA THR A 11 -2.40 -35.95 -10.83
C THR A 11 -0.91 -35.59 -10.77
N VAL A 12 -0.23 -35.54 -11.92
CA VAL A 12 1.17 -35.11 -11.99
C VAL A 12 1.31 -33.65 -11.56
N CYS A 13 0.49 -32.74 -12.09
CA CYS A 13 0.52 -31.32 -11.72
C CYS A 13 0.15 -31.06 -10.25
N ARG A 14 -0.63 -31.93 -9.59
CA ARG A 14 -0.92 -31.84 -8.15
C ARG A 14 0.25 -32.29 -7.27
N LYS A 15 1.10 -33.19 -7.75
CA LYS A 15 2.32 -33.61 -7.05
C LYS A 15 3.40 -32.51 -7.04
N HIS A 16 3.34 -31.59 -8.00
CA HIS A 16 4.30 -30.51 -8.16
C HIS A 16 3.62 -29.14 -8.05
N PRO A 17 3.48 -28.58 -6.83
CA PRO A 17 2.79 -27.30 -6.60
C PRO A 17 3.46 -26.09 -7.28
N GLU A 18 4.74 -26.20 -7.62
CA GLU A 18 5.51 -25.17 -8.35
C GLU A 18 5.23 -25.18 -9.88
N GLY A 19 4.57 -26.22 -10.40
CA GLY A 19 4.31 -26.41 -11.83
C GLY A 19 5.27 -27.39 -12.50
N VAL A 20 4.88 -27.88 -13.68
CA VAL A 20 5.54 -28.98 -14.42
C VAL A 20 5.81 -28.54 -15.86
N GLN A 21 7.03 -28.72 -16.37
CA GLN A 21 7.37 -28.49 -17.78
C GLN A 21 6.86 -29.62 -18.68
N ASP A 22 6.75 -29.37 -19.99
CA ASP A 22 6.32 -30.42 -20.94
C ASP A 22 7.26 -31.64 -20.93
N THR A 23 8.57 -31.43 -20.75
CA THR A 23 9.59 -32.49 -20.61
C THR A 23 9.37 -33.37 -19.37
N ALA A 24 8.90 -32.79 -18.27
CA ALA A 24 8.58 -33.53 -17.05
C ALA A 24 7.24 -34.28 -17.18
N LEU A 25 6.27 -33.71 -17.89
CA LEU A 25 5.04 -34.42 -18.26
C LEU A 25 5.31 -35.60 -19.20
N GLU A 26 6.28 -35.47 -20.11
CA GLU A 26 6.77 -36.56 -20.98
C GLU A 26 7.38 -37.71 -20.20
N ALA A 27 8.25 -37.40 -19.24
CA ALA A 27 8.94 -38.40 -18.43
C ALA A 27 8.00 -39.18 -17.49
N GLU A 28 7.00 -38.51 -16.91
CA GLU A 28 6.03 -39.12 -15.98
C GLU A 28 4.89 -39.86 -16.70
N LEU A 29 4.62 -39.54 -17.98
CA LEU A 29 3.55 -40.15 -18.79
C LEU A 29 4.06 -40.76 -20.10
N PRO A 30 5.04 -41.69 -20.08
CA PRO A 30 5.65 -42.24 -21.29
C PRO A 30 4.68 -43.12 -22.11
N SER A 31 3.59 -43.59 -21.50
CA SER A 31 2.57 -44.43 -22.14
C SER A 31 1.51 -43.65 -22.93
N VAL A 32 1.53 -42.31 -22.87
CA VAL A 32 0.55 -41.44 -23.54
C VAL A 32 1.21 -40.82 -24.78
N ALA A 33 0.58 -40.96 -25.94
CA ALA A 33 1.08 -40.35 -27.17
C ALA A 33 1.09 -38.81 -27.07
N VAL A 34 2.10 -38.17 -27.69
CA VAL A 34 2.29 -36.71 -27.66
C VAL A 34 1.03 -35.96 -28.10
N ASN A 35 0.35 -36.45 -29.14
CA ASN A 35 -0.87 -35.82 -29.65
C ASN A 35 -2.04 -35.92 -28.65
N ASP A 36 -2.19 -37.04 -27.96
CA ASP A 36 -3.24 -37.22 -26.95
C ASP A 36 -2.97 -36.37 -25.72
N ARG A 37 -1.69 -36.20 -25.35
CA ARG A 37 -1.27 -35.28 -24.29
C ARG A 37 -1.57 -33.83 -24.66
N ALA A 38 -1.23 -33.39 -25.88
CA ALA A 38 -1.53 -32.04 -26.34
C ALA A 38 -3.04 -31.75 -26.37
N VAL A 39 -3.86 -32.69 -26.84
CA VAL A 39 -5.32 -32.57 -26.83
C VAL A 39 -5.86 -32.48 -25.40
N ALA A 40 -5.36 -33.32 -24.49
CA ALA A 40 -5.76 -33.28 -23.09
C ALA A 40 -5.31 -31.99 -22.38
N ILE A 41 -4.09 -31.51 -22.62
CA ILE A 41 -3.60 -30.21 -22.10
C ILE A 41 -4.51 -29.08 -22.60
N ASN A 42 -4.78 -29.01 -23.90
CA ASN A 42 -5.67 -27.99 -24.47
C ASN A 42 -7.07 -28.06 -23.87
N SER A 43 -7.61 -29.26 -23.65
CA SER A 43 -8.89 -29.50 -22.96
C SER A 43 -8.85 -29.03 -21.49
N LEU A 44 -7.76 -29.30 -20.78
CA LEU A 44 -7.58 -28.90 -19.37
C LEU A 44 -7.37 -27.39 -19.20
N LEU A 45 -6.68 -26.75 -20.16
CA LEU A 45 -6.54 -25.30 -20.24
C LEU A 45 -7.89 -24.66 -20.57
N ALA A 46 -8.63 -25.18 -21.54
CA ALA A 46 -9.96 -24.70 -21.90
C ALA A 46 -10.99 -24.89 -20.75
N SER A 47 -10.84 -25.95 -19.95
CA SER A 47 -11.67 -26.20 -18.77
C SER A 47 -11.11 -25.61 -17.47
N LEU A 48 -10.00 -24.86 -17.55
CA LEU A 48 -9.40 -24.08 -16.46
C LEU A 48 -8.99 -24.93 -15.23
N LYS A 49 -8.76 -26.21 -15.47
CA LYS A 49 -8.21 -27.14 -14.48
C LYS A 49 -6.67 -27.10 -14.46
N LEU A 50 -6.08 -26.57 -15.53
CA LEU A 50 -4.65 -26.30 -15.69
C LEU A 50 -4.43 -24.79 -15.92
N GLN A 51 -3.34 -24.25 -15.38
CA GLN A 51 -2.83 -22.92 -15.68
C GLN A 51 -1.48 -23.05 -16.37
N ILE A 52 -1.23 -22.24 -17.39
CA ILE A 52 0.07 -22.10 -18.04
C ILE A 52 0.79 -20.88 -17.47
N LEU A 53 2.01 -21.04 -16.97
CA LEU A 53 2.84 -19.93 -16.51
C LEU A 53 4.10 -19.87 -17.37
N VAL A 54 4.64 -18.68 -17.57
CA VAL A 54 5.94 -18.51 -18.21
C VAL A 54 7.01 -18.94 -17.21
N ASN A 55 7.95 -19.77 -17.66
CA ASN A 55 9.04 -20.22 -16.81
C ASN A 55 9.94 -19.02 -16.44
N PRO A 56 10.16 -18.73 -15.15
CA PRO A 56 11.05 -17.64 -14.72
C PRO A 56 12.48 -17.77 -15.24
N ALA A 57 12.95 -19.00 -15.48
CA ALA A 57 14.31 -19.28 -15.95
C ALA A 57 14.48 -19.17 -17.48
N ASP A 58 13.40 -19.35 -18.24
CA ASP A 58 13.42 -19.27 -19.71
C ASP A 58 12.05 -18.75 -20.22
N PRO A 59 11.99 -17.48 -20.68
CA PRO A 59 10.77 -16.85 -21.17
C PRO A 59 10.12 -17.55 -22.38
N SER A 60 10.87 -18.41 -23.08
CA SER A 60 10.37 -19.17 -24.24
C SER A 60 9.71 -20.51 -23.85
N SER A 61 9.83 -20.90 -22.58
CA SER A 61 9.29 -22.15 -22.05
C SER A 61 8.12 -21.92 -21.08
N HIS A 62 7.23 -22.91 -20.99
CA HIS A 62 6.02 -22.84 -20.19
C HIS A 62 5.97 -23.94 -19.12
N ILE A 63 5.43 -23.61 -17.96
CA ILE A 63 5.14 -24.56 -16.87
C ILE A 63 3.63 -24.68 -16.69
N TYR A 64 3.16 -25.91 -16.47
CA TYR A 64 1.76 -26.24 -16.24
C TYR A 64 1.50 -26.47 -14.76
N LYS A 65 0.54 -25.76 -14.18
CA LYS A 65 0.16 -25.87 -12.77
C LYS A 65 -1.31 -26.26 -12.64
N ALA A 66 -1.64 -27.16 -11.70
CA ALA A 66 -3.02 -27.52 -11.43
C ALA A 66 -3.74 -26.37 -10.70
N SER A 67 -4.95 -26.02 -11.15
CA SER A 67 -5.79 -25.01 -10.50
C SER A 67 -6.44 -25.60 -9.24
N ALA A 68 -6.61 -24.81 -8.16
CA ALA A 68 -7.25 -25.28 -6.94
C ALA A 68 -8.74 -25.60 -7.19
N VAL A 69 -9.31 -26.53 -6.42
CA VAL A 69 -10.66 -27.09 -6.69
C VAL A 69 -11.79 -26.04 -6.63
N GLY A 70 -11.61 -24.93 -5.91
CA GLY A 70 -12.56 -23.81 -5.86
C GLY A 70 -12.46 -22.80 -7.01
N ASP A 71 -11.31 -22.76 -7.68
CA ASP A 71 -10.98 -21.77 -8.71
C ASP A 71 -11.67 -22.06 -10.05
N ALA A 72 -11.84 -23.34 -10.39
CA ALA A 72 -12.48 -23.76 -11.65
C ALA A 72 -13.92 -23.25 -11.78
N THR A 73 -14.64 -23.07 -10.67
CA THR A 73 -15.97 -22.46 -10.62
C THR A 73 -15.93 -20.94 -10.82
N ARG A 74 -14.96 -20.25 -10.20
CA ARG A 74 -14.84 -18.79 -10.29
C ARG A 74 -14.35 -18.33 -11.67
N PHE A 75 -13.50 -19.13 -12.30
CA PHE A 75 -12.98 -18.87 -13.63
C PHE A 75 -13.90 -19.38 -14.77
N LYS A 76 -14.98 -20.09 -14.46
CA LYS A 76 -15.90 -20.64 -15.48
C LYS A 76 -16.46 -19.54 -16.39
N GLY A 77 -16.28 -19.70 -17.70
CA GLY A 77 -16.75 -18.73 -18.71
C GLY A 77 -15.83 -17.54 -18.93
N LEU A 78 -14.63 -17.54 -18.35
CA LEU A 78 -13.54 -16.65 -18.75
C LEU A 78 -12.86 -17.17 -20.02
N THR A 79 -12.50 -16.26 -20.91
CA THR A 79 -11.76 -16.53 -22.13
C THR A 79 -10.26 -16.68 -21.85
N ALA A 80 -9.50 -17.19 -22.83
CA ALA A 80 -8.04 -17.24 -22.73
C ALA A 80 -7.41 -15.85 -22.50
N GLU A 81 -8.00 -14.79 -23.09
CA GLU A 81 -7.56 -13.40 -22.89
C GLU A 81 -7.84 -12.92 -21.46
N ASP A 82 -8.97 -13.30 -20.87
CA ASP A 82 -9.31 -12.97 -19.48
C ASP A 82 -8.31 -13.60 -18.51
N MET A 83 -7.96 -14.87 -18.75
CA MET A 83 -6.97 -15.59 -17.96
C MET A 83 -5.58 -15.00 -18.09
N LEU A 84 -5.19 -14.55 -19.29
CA LEU A 84 -3.91 -13.89 -19.53
C LEU A 84 -3.78 -12.60 -18.70
N VAL A 85 -4.83 -11.77 -18.66
CA VAL A 85 -4.86 -10.56 -17.82
C VAL A 85 -4.84 -10.92 -16.33
N TYR A 86 -5.61 -11.92 -15.92
CA TYR A 86 -5.64 -12.38 -14.52
C TYR A 86 -4.26 -12.85 -14.05
N GLN A 87 -3.55 -13.66 -14.84
CA GLN A 87 -2.18 -14.12 -14.53
C GLN A 87 -1.19 -12.96 -14.46
N CYS A 88 -1.35 -11.96 -15.34
CA CYS A 88 -0.53 -10.75 -15.33
C CYS A 88 -0.66 -9.98 -14.00
N ILE A 89 -1.89 -9.90 -13.46
CA ILE A 89 -2.21 -9.30 -12.17
C ILE A 89 -1.70 -10.16 -11.01
N GLN A 90 -1.88 -11.48 -11.08
CA GLN A 90 -1.40 -12.42 -10.07
C GLN A 90 0.12 -12.33 -9.90
N GLY A 91 0.88 -12.22 -10.99
CA GLY A 91 2.33 -12.07 -10.95
C GLY A 91 2.83 -10.74 -10.37
N ALA A 92 1.95 -9.74 -10.21
CA ALA A 92 2.32 -8.44 -9.63
C ALA A 92 2.17 -8.39 -8.09
N GLY A 93 1.54 -9.39 -7.49
CA GLY A 93 1.41 -9.51 -6.04
C GLY A 93 0.73 -8.33 -5.37
N ASN A 94 1.30 -7.88 -4.23
CA ASN A 94 0.74 -6.85 -3.36
C ASN A 94 0.97 -5.40 -3.83
N MET A 95 1.89 -5.17 -4.77
CA MET A 95 2.11 -3.86 -5.40
C MET A 95 1.07 -3.55 -6.49
N GLY A 96 0.42 -4.60 -7.01
CA GLY A 96 -0.52 -4.51 -8.11
C GLY A 96 0.12 -4.09 -9.43
N ILE A 97 -0.70 -4.01 -10.48
CA ILE A 97 -0.25 -3.65 -11.83
C ILE A 97 -1.16 -2.61 -12.48
N TRP A 98 -0.57 -1.71 -13.26
CA TRP A 98 -1.30 -0.69 -14.00
C TRP A 98 -1.69 -1.17 -15.40
N THR A 99 -2.79 -0.63 -15.95
CA THR A 99 -3.31 -0.99 -17.28
C THR A 99 -2.30 -0.78 -18.40
N ARG A 100 -1.39 0.20 -18.28
CA ARG A 100 -0.29 0.42 -19.23
C ARG A 100 0.68 -0.76 -19.25
N ASP A 101 1.05 -1.27 -18.08
CA ASP A 101 2.01 -2.36 -17.93
C ASP A 101 1.34 -3.69 -18.33
N MET A 102 0.05 -3.86 -18.05
CA MET A 102 -0.75 -4.99 -18.57
C MET A 102 -0.80 -4.99 -20.10
N LYS A 103 -0.96 -3.83 -20.74
CA LYS A 103 -0.95 -3.70 -22.20
C LYS A 103 0.38 -4.15 -22.80
N GLN A 104 1.49 -3.76 -22.18
CA GLN A 104 2.83 -4.16 -22.62
C GLN A 104 3.06 -5.67 -22.49
N ARG A 105 2.55 -6.29 -21.41
CA ARG A 105 2.74 -7.73 -21.14
C ARG A 105 1.80 -8.63 -21.93
N THR A 106 0.57 -8.21 -22.17
CA THR A 106 -0.47 -9.04 -22.81
C THR A 106 -0.64 -8.75 -24.31
N ASN A 107 -0.08 -7.66 -24.82
CA ASN A 107 -0.28 -7.16 -26.18
C ASN A 107 -1.77 -6.93 -26.56
N LEU A 108 -2.65 -6.80 -25.56
CA LEU A 108 -4.07 -6.52 -25.74
C LEU A 108 -4.35 -5.01 -25.79
N GLN A 109 -5.34 -4.60 -26.59
CA GLN A 109 -5.74 -3.19 -26.65
C GLN A 109 -6.42 -2.73 -25.35
N GLN A 110 -6.17 -1.48 -24.95
CA GLN A 110 -6.65 -0.94 -23.68
C GLN A 110 -8.19 -1.02 -23.48
N PRO A 111 -9.04 -0.78 -24.51
CA PRO A 111 -10.50 -0.95 -24.35
C PRO A 111 -10.91 -2.39 -24.03
N LYS A 112 -10.16 -3.37 -24.55
CA LYS A 112 -10.38 -4.78 -24.29
C LYS A 112 -9.96 -5.12 -22.86
N ILE A 113 -8.77 -4.70 -22.43
CA ILE A 113 -8.30 -4.85 -21.04
C ILE A 113 -9.32 -4.26 -20.05
N ASN A 114 -9.85 -3.07 -20.32
CA ASN A 114 -10.85 -2.45 -19.45
C ASN A 114 -12.15 -3.26 -19.34
N LYS A 115 -12.59 -3.92 -20.42
CA LYS A 115 -13.75 -4.83 -20.36
C LYS A 115 -13.45 -6.07 -19.51
N ILE A 116 -12.28 -6.66 -19.69
CA ILE A 116 -11.81 -7.82 -18.92
C ILE A 116 -11.75 -7.47 -17.43
N LEU A 117 -11.13 -6.33 -17.09
CA LEU A 117 -11.01 -5.86 -15.70
C LEU A 117 -12.38 -5.66 -15.04
N LYS A 118 -13.36 -5.10 -15.75
CA LYS A 118 -14.74 -5.00 -15.23
C LYS A 118 -15.34 -6.37 -14.92
N THR A 119 -15.20 -7.34 -15.83
CA THR A 119 -15.69 -8.70 -15.62
C THR A 119 -14.98 -9.40 -14.44
N LEU A 120 -13.68 -9.16 -14.25
CA LEU A 120 -12.93 -9.70 -13.11
C LEU A 120 -13.29 -9.02 -11.79
N GLU A 121 -13.58 -7.72 -11.79
CA GLU A 121 -14.06 -6.96 -10.63
C GLU A 121 -15.49 -7.38 -10.23
N GLU A 122 -16.41 -7.52 -11.20
CA GLU A 122 -17.80 -7.99 -10.97
C GLU A 122 -17.86 -9.39 -10.34
N ARG A 123 -16.84 -10.22 -10.60
CA ARG A 123 -16.70 -11.57 -10.04
C ARG A 123 -15.88 -11.64 -8.75
N CYS A 124 -15.47 -10.50 -8.20
CA CYS A 124 -14.59 -10.41 -7.03
C CYS A 124 -13.31 -11.26 -7.17
N LEU A 125 -12.72 -11.29 -8.36
CA LEU A 125 -11.42 -11.94 -8.63
C LEU A 125 -10.27 -10.95 -8.48
N VAL A 126 -10.52 -9.71 -8.88
CA VAL A 126 -9.57 -8.60 -8.86
C VAL A 126 -10.25 -7.43 -8.14
N LYS A 127 -9.45 -6.63 -7.44
CA LYS A 127 -9.86 -5.32 -6.92
C LYS A 127 -8.92 -4.25 -7.45
N SER A 128 -9.38 -3.01 -7.39
CA SER A 128 -8.57 -1.88 -7.80
C SER A 128 -8.39 -0.86 -6.69
N ILE A 129 -7.22 -0.24 -6.70
CA ILE A 129 -6.75 0.66 -5.65
C ILE A 129 -6.15 1.90 -6.32
N LYS A 130 -6.47 3.08 -5.79
CA LYS A 130 -5.80 4.33 -6.18
C LYS A 130 -4.46 4.39 -5.43
N SER A 131 -3.38 4.68 -6.15
CA SER A 131 -2.07 4.86 -5.51
C SER A 131 -2.06 6.16 -4.69
N VAL A 132 -1.57 6.11 -3.45
CA VAL A 132 -1.40 7.30 -2.61
C VAL A 132 -0.36 8.27 -3.18
N GLN A 133 0.75 7.76 -3.73
CA GLN A 133 1.79 8.59 -4.35
C GLN A 133 1.29 9.32 -5.61
N ASN A 134 0.29 8.75 -6.30
CA ASN A 134 -0.28 9.36 -7.49
C ASN A 134 -1.78 9.00 -7.59
N ALA A 135 -2.62 9.93 -7.14
CA ALA A 135 -4.07 9.76 -7.09
C ALA A 135 -4.73 9.43 -8.45
N SER A 136 -4.06 9.76 -9.57
CA SER A 136 -4.54 9.42 -10.92
C SER A 136 -4.17 7.99 -11.36
N ARG A 137 -3.23 7.34 -10.66
CA ARG A 137 -2.75 6.00 -10.99
C ARG A 137 -3.59 4.94 -10.27
N LYS A 138 -4.41 4.24 -11.04
CA LYS A 138 -5.19 3.07 -10.60
C LYS A 138 -4.40 1.79 -10.83
N VAL A 139 -4.13 1.03 -9.78
CA VAL A 139 -3.51 -0.30 -9.86
C VAL A 139 -4.53 -1.39 -9.57
N TYR A 140 -4.29 -2.58 -10.10
CA TYR A 140 -5.16 -3.74 -9.97
C TYR A 140 -4.39 -4.88 -9.31
N MET A 141 -5.04 -5.59 -8.41
CA MET A 141 -4.47 -6.72 -7.66
C MET A 141 -5.53 -7.78 -7.38
N LEU A 142 -5.13 -8.96 -6.92
CA LEU A 142 -6.07 -10.00 -6.54
C LEU A 142 -6.95 -9.53 -5.38
N TYR A 143 -8.23 -9.94 -5.41
CA TYR A 143 -9.21 -9.51 -4.41
C TYR A 143 -8.78 -9.85 -2.96
N GLU A 144 -8.21 -11.04 -2.80
CA GLU A 144 -7.78 -11.60 -1.51
C GLU A 144 -6.47 -11.02 -0.97
N LEU A 145 -5.69 -10.33 -1.81
CA LEU A 145 -4.39 -9.79 -1.40
C LEU A 145 -4.53 -8.44 -0.72
N GLU A 146 -3.86 -8.25 0.40
CA GLU A 146 -3.73 -6.94 1.03
C GLU A 146 -2.69 -6.09 0.27
N PRO A 147 -3.01 -4.81 -0.02
CA PRO A 147 -2.07 -3.91 -0.68
C PRO A 147 -0.86 -3.58 0.19
N ALA A 148 0.29 -3.38 -0.46
CA ALA A 148 1.48 -2.91 0.23
C ALA A 148 1.26 -1.51 0.87
N LYS A 149 1.86 -1.27 2.04
CA LYS A 149 1.83 0.03 2.72
C LYS A 149 2.34 1.18 1.84
N GLU A 150 3.28 0.92 0.96
CA GLU A 150 3.79 1.92 0.01
C GLU A 150 2.72 2.39 -0.99
N LEU A 151 1.75 1.53 -1.28
CA LEU A 151 0.64 1.84 -2.18
C LEU A 151 -0.51 2.55 -1.45
N THR A 152 -0.81 2.11 -0.22
CA THR A 152 -1.90 2.67 0.62
C THR A 152 -1.49 3.82 1.51
N GLY A 153 -0.20 4.13 1.61
CA GLY A 153 0.33 5.18 2.50
C GLY A 153 0.26 4.85 3.99
N GLY A 154 -0.08 3.62 4.37
CA GLY A 154 -0.26 3.21 5.76
C GLY A 154 -1.60 3.67 6.36
N PRO A 155 -1.73 3.72 7.69
CA PRO A 155 -3.01 4.01 8.35
C PRO A 155 -3.47 5.48 8.24
N TRP A 156 -2.62 6.35 7.71
CA TRP A 156 -2.84 7.81 7.62
C TRP A 156 -3.70 8.23 6.44
N TYR A 157 -4.04 7.32 5.54
CA TYR A 157 -4.80 7.62 4.34
C TYR A 157 -6.15 6.90 4.38
N GLY A 158 -7.21 7.69 4.23
CA GLY A 158 -8.55 7.21 3.97
C GLY A 158 -8.76 6.82 2.50
N PRO A 159 -10.02 6.52 2.10
CA PRO A 159 -10.35 6.09 0.74
C PRO A 159 -9.96 7.08 -0.37
N ASP A 160 -9.91 8.37 -0.05
CA ASP A 160 -9.71 9.43 -1.03
C ASP A 160 -8.63 10.46 -0.69
N ALA A 161 -8.15 10.53 0.56
CA ALA A 161 -7.17 11.55 0.98
C ALA A 161 -6.40 11.18 2.27
N PHE A 162 -5.38 11.96 2.56
CA PHE A 162 -4.67 11.97 3.84
C PHE A 162 -5.61 12.44 4.96
N ASP A 163 -5.69 11.68 6.04
CA ASP A 163 -6.61 11.90 7.15
C ASP A 163 -5.90 12.67 8.27
N SER A 164 -5.79 13.99 8.09
CA SER A 164 -5.18 14.87 9.09
C SER A 164 -5.99 14.95 10.38
N GLU A 165 -7.32 14.83 10.29
CA GLU A 165 -8.19 14.85 11.48
C GLU A 165 -7.94 13.64 12.37
N PHE A 166 -7.78 12.46 11.77
CA PHE A 166 -7.42 11.24 12.50
C PHE A 166 -6.08 11.37 13.24
N ILE A 167 -5.08 11.99 12.61
CA ILE A 167 -3.78 12.25 13.25
C ILE A 167 -3.94 13.19 14.45
N THR A 168 -4.69 14.28 14.30
CA THR A 168 -4.96 15.22 15.40
C THR A 168 -5.67 14.53 16.56
N VAL A 169 -6.66 13.68 16.29
CA VAL A 169 -7.36 12.90 17.35
C VAL A 169 -6.40 11.96 18.08
N LEU A 170 -5.50 11.27 17.37
CA LEU A 170 -4.48 10.43 17.99
C LEU A 170 -3.47 11.23 18.81
N GLN A 171 -3.05 12.39 18.31
CA GLN A 171 -2.18 13.32 19.03
C GLN A 171 -2.83 13.80 20.35
N GLU A 172 -4.08 14.25 20.29
CA GLU A 172 -4.85 14.68 21.46
C GLU A 172 -5.04 13.55 22.48
N ALA A 173 -5.40 12.36 22.02
CA ALA A 173 -5.54 11.19 22.89
C ALA A 173 -4.22 10.81 23.57
N THR A 174 -3.11 10.84 22.81
CA THR A 174 -1.76 10.55 23.33
C THR A 174 -1.34 11.58 24.37
N MET A 175 -1.50 12.87 24.09
CA MET A 175 -1.19 13.94 25.04
C MET A 175 -2.05 13.86 26.30
N SER A 176 -3.36 13.58 26.15
CA SER A 176 -4.28 13.42 27.28
C SER A 176 -3.86 12.26 28.19
N TYR A 177 -3.45 11.14 27.60
CA TYR A 177 -2.93 10.00 28.36
C TYR A 177 -1.63 10.33 29.10
N ILE A 178 -0.66 10.93 28.42
CA ILE A 178 0.62 11.36 29.02
C ILE A 178 0.37 12.33 30.18
N ASN A 179 -0.49 13.34 29.98
CA ASN A 179 -0.83 14.30 31.02
C ASN A 179 -1.46 13.64 32.25
N THR A 180 -2.32 12.64 32.04
CA THR A 180 -3.01 11.94 33.14
C THR A 180 -2.05 11.03 33.91
N LYS A 181 -1.11 10.39 33.21
CA LYS A 181 -0.14 9.46 33.81
C LYS A 181 1.05 10.17 34.45
N GLY A 182 1.43 11.34 33.94
CA GLY A 182 2.62 12.09 34.32
C GLY A 182 3.78 11.81 33.37
N ASP A 183 4.12 10.54 33.19
CA ASP A 183 5.10 10.05 32.22
C ASP A 183 4.65 8.69 31.64
N ALA A 184 5.01 8.40 30.38
CA ALA A 184 4.61 7.16 29.72
C ALA A 184 5.68 6.66 28.74
N THR A 185 5.84 5.34 28.66
CA THR A 185 6.68 4.70 27.63
C THR A 185 5.92 4.55 26.30
N LEU A 186 6.64 4.31 25.20
CA LEU A 186 6.03 3.94 23.92
C LEU A 186 5.05 2.76 24.07
N ALA A 187 5.45 1.72 24.82
CA ALA A 187 4.64 0.53 25.03
C ALA A 187 3.32 0.85 25.78
N ASP A 188 3.36 1.75 26.76
CA ASP A 188 2.16 2.20 27.47
C ASP A 188 1.19 2.94 26.54
N ILE A 189 1.71 3.85 25.72
CA ILE A 189 0.93 4.64 24.78
C ILE A 189 0.30 3.74 23.71
N VAL A 190 1.07 2.78 23.17
CA VAL A 190 0.57 1.78 22.21
C VAL A 190 -0.55 0.94 22.81
N ARG A 191 -0.39 0.49 24.06
CA ARG A 191 -1.45 -0.26 24.77
C ARG A 191 -2.70 0.59 24.92
N PHE A 192 -2.56 1.83 25.38
CA PHE A 192 -3.69 2.76 25.53
C PHE A 192 -4.43 3.02 24.21
N ILE A 193 -3.72 3.30 23.12
CA ILE A 193 -4.34 3.55 21.80
C ILE A 193 -5.09 2.30 21.30
N LYS A 194 -4.56 1.10 21.55
CA LYS A 194 -5.25 -0.15 21.20
C LYS A 194 -6.53 -0.38 22.02
N GLU A 195 -6.50 -0.05 23.32
CA GLU A 195 -7.64 -0.21 24.23
C GLU A 195 -8.77 0.81 23.97
N THR A 196 -8.42 2.03 23.55
CA THR A 196 -9.40 3.09 23.25
C THR A 196 -10.22 2.82 21.97
N GLY A 197 -9.72 1.98 21.05
CA GLY A 197 -10.43 1.64 19.82
C GLY A 197 -10.64 2.82 18.87
N ILE A 198 -9.82 3.88 18.97
CA ILE A 198 -9.91 5.09 18.14
C ILE A 198 -9.76 4.75 16.64
N SER A 199 -8.94 3.75 16.32
CA SER A 199 -8.72 3.30 14.96
C SER A 199 -9.46 2.00 14.65
N LYS A 200 -10.15 1.97 13.50
CA LYS A 200 -10.68 0.73 12.91
C LYS A 200 -9.58 -0.11 12.23
N GLN A 201 -8.48 0.53 11.82
CA GLN A 201 -7.32 -0.14 11.24
C GLN A 201 -6.33 -0.51 12.34
N ALA A 202 -5.66 -1.66 12.22
CA ALA A 202 -4.65 -2.08 13.18
C ALA A 202 -3.42 -1.16 13.08
N LEU A 203 -3.24 -0.30 14.09
CA LEU A 203 -2.05 0.54 14.22
C LEU A 203 -0.87 -0.31 14.72
N GLN A 204 0.26 -0.24 14.02
CA GLN A 204 1.51 -0.84 14.46
C GLN A 204 2.24 0.07 15.45
N GLU A 205 3.24 -0.47 16.13
CA GLU A 205 4.05 0.29 17.08
C GLU A 205 4.78 1.47 16.40
N ASP A 206 5.39 1.24 15.24
CA ASP A 206 6.00 2.28 14.41
C ASP A 206 5.04 3.41 14.02
N ASP A 207 3.74 3.10 13.87
CA ASP A 207 2.73 4.12 13.54
C ASP A 207 2.50 5.06 14.73
N VAL A 208 2.48 4.51 15.95
CA VAL A 208 2.34 5.29 17.20
C VAL A 208 3.61 6.07 17.50
N GLU A 209 4.78 5.47 17.29
CA GLU A 209 6.07 6.13 17.46
C GLU A 209 6.17 7.38 16.58
N ARG A 210 5.67 7.33 15.34
CA ARG A 210 5.59 8.52 14.48
C ARG A 210 4.72 9.63 15.07
N ILE A 211 3.60 9.29 15.69
CA ILE A 211 2.73 10.28 16.35
C ILE A 211 3.49 10.94 17.52
N ILE A 212 4.17 10.15 18.34
CA ILE A 212 5.00 10.66 19.44
C ILE A 212 6.10 11.59 18.90
N ASN A 213 6.82 11.17 17.87
CA ASN A 213 7.86 11.99 17.24
C ASN A 213 7.30 13.32 16.71
N THR A 214 6.08 13.33 16.14
CA THR A 214 5.46 14.60 15.71
C THR A 214 5.15 15.52 16.89
N LEU A 215 4.66 14.97 18.00
CA LEU A 215 4.39 15.75 19.21
C LEU A 215 5.67 16.30 19.85
N GLU A 216 6.76 15.53 19.81
CA GLU A 216 8.07 15.95 20.30
C GLU A 216 8.67 17.04 19.40
N CYS A 217 8.56 16.90 18.08
CA CYS A 217 8.98 17.93 17.13
C CYS A 217 8.19 19.24 17.30
N ASP A 218 6.90 19.15 17.61
CA ASP A 218 6.04 20.29 17.93
C ASP A 218 6.34 20.90 19.31
N GLY A 219 7.20 20.27 20.13
CA GLY A 219 7.49 20.69 21.50
C GLY A 219 6.30 20.55 22.45
N LYS A 220 5.32 19.70 22.12
CA LYS A 220 4.13 19.43 22.94
C LYS A 220 4.41 18.37 24.02
N ILE A 221 5.38 17.51 23.79
CA ILE A 221 5.91 16.53 24.73
C ILE A 221 7.44 16.57 24.70
N GLU A 222 8.08 16.03 25.74
CA GLU A 222 9.53 15.82 25.79
C GLU A 222 9.85 14.37 26.14
N GLY A 223 10.86 13.81 25.48
CA GLY A 223 11.46 12.52 25.84
C GLY A 223 12.51 12.69 26.95
N VAL A 224 12.47 11.82 27.95
CA VAL A 224 13.41 11.75 29.06
C VAL A 224 13.92 10.31 29.18
N GLU A 225 15.20 10.11 29.43
CA GLU A 225 15.72 8.78 29.72
C GLU A 225 15.17 8.30 31.06
N GLY A 226 14.55 7.12 31.07
CA GLY A 226 14.01 6.51 32.28
C GLY A 226 15.13 6.02 33.19
N ASP A 227 15.14 6.50 34.43
CA ASP A 227 16.18 6.20 35.43
C ASP A 227 16.28 4.69 35.78
N GLU A 228 15.17 3.94 35.67
CA GLU A 228 15.11 2.52 36.07
C GLU A 228 15.30 1.55 34.89
N ASP A 229 14.68 1.83 33.75
CA ASP A 229 14.61 0.89 32.61
C ASP A 229 15.55 1.28 31.46
N GLY A 230 16.12 2.49 31.46
CA GLY A 230 16.95 3.03 30.37
C GLY A 230 16.19 3.26 29.06
N LEU A 231 14.85 3.17 29.09
CA LEU A 231 13.97 3.42 27.96
C LEU A 231 13.52 4.89 27.93
N PRO A 232 13.16 5.44 26.76
CA PRO A 232 12.59 6.78 26.69
C PRO A 232 11.18 6.82 27.32
N HIS A 233 10.98 7.76 28.23
CA HIS A 233 9.70 8.12 28.81
C HIS A 233 9.28 9.49 28.28
N TYR A 234 8.01 9.62 27.91
CA TYR A 234 7.44 10.85 27.37
C TYR A 234 6.58 11.53 28.42
N ARG A 235 6.76 12.84 28.59
CA ARG A 235 5.97 13.67 29.50
C ARG A 235 5.63 15.01 28.85
N LEU A 236 4.70 15.76 29.45
CA LEU A 236 4.48 17.14 29.06
C LEU A 236 5.69 18.01 29.47
N PRO A 237 6.08 19.00 28.65
CA PRO A 237 7.17 19.89 28.99
C PRO A 237 6.79 20.76 30.19
N LEU A 238 7.76 21.03 31.06
CA LEU A 238 7.57 21.90 32.23
C LEU A 238 7.30 23.36 31.84
N MET A 239 7.78 23.76 30.67
CA MET A 239 7.56 25.09 30.09
C MET A 239 7.02 24.90 28.68
N SER A 240 5.87 25.51 28.39
CA SER A 240 5.39 25.57 27.01
C SER A 240 6.29 26.48 26.19
N ILE A 241 6.51 26.10 24.93
CA ILE A 241 7.12 27.00 23.95
C ILE A 241 6.06 28.08 23.65
N PRO A 242 6.35 29.36 23.94
CA PRO A 242 5.39 30.43 23.67
C PRO A 242 5.16 30.56 22.16
N GLU A 243 3.90 30.66 21.74
CA GLU A 243 3.52 30.79 20.31
C GLU A 243 4.13 32.05 19.67
N ALA A 244 4.35 33.09 20.47
CA ALA A 244 5.03 34.30 20.05
C ALA A 244 5.91 34.85 21.16
N THR A 245 6.97 35.54 20.76
CA THR A 245 7.80 36.37 21.63
C THR A 245 7.53 37.84 21.29
N PRO A 246 7.84 38.79 22.19
CA PRO A 246 7.73 40.22 21.87
C PRO A 246 8.45 40.61 20.57
N PHE A 247 9.52 39.89 20.21
CA PHE A 247 10.23 40.10 18.95
C PHE A 247 9.43 39.61 17.74
N THR A 248 8.81 38.42 17.79
CA THR A 248 7.98 37.92 16.69
C THR A 248 6.61 38.60 16.61
N SER A 249 6.18 39.28 17.68
CA SER A 249 4.94 40.07 17.71
C SER A 249 5.05 41.44 17.05
N ILE A 250 6.26 41.90 16.70
CA ILE A 250 6.48 43.15 15.98
C ILE A 250 6.83 42.88 14.51
N PRO A 251 6.43 43.75 13.57
CA PRO A 251 6.68 43.54 12.14
C PRO A 251 8.16 43.37 11.81
N CYS A 252 9.07 44.02 12.56
CA CYS A 252 10.50 43.88 12.37
C CYS A 252 11.04 42.47 12.61
N GLY A 253 10.52 41.73 13.60
CA GLY A 253 11.09 40.42 13.96
C GLY A 253 10.77 39.31 12.96
N VAL A 254 9.82 39.55 12.06
CA VAL A 254 9.45 38.64 10.95
C VAL A 254 9.61 39.29 9.57
N CYS A 255 10.26 40.46 9.51
CA CYS A 255 10.38 41.22 8.26
C CYS A 255 11.32 40.51 7.26
N PRO A 256 10.86 40.16 6.06
CA PRO A 256 11.68 39.45 5.08
C PRO A 256 12.82 40.30 4.53
N VAL A 257 12.70 41.63 4.62
CA VAL A 257 13.69 42.61 4.14
C VAL A 257 14.37 43.36 5.30
N PHE A 258 14.40 42.76 6.50
CA PHE A 258 14.98 43.38 7.70
C PHE A 258 16.40 43.90 7.46
N ASN A 259 17.24 43.11 6.78
CA ASN A 259 18.64 43.45 6.51
C ASN A 259 18.82 44.59 5.50
N GLU A 260 17.78 44.96 4.76
CA GLU A 260 17.80 46.05 3.77
C GLU A 260 17.21 47.36 4.32
N CYS A 261 16.61 47.31 5.52
CA CYS A 261 15.94 48.45 6.13
C CYS A 261 16.96 49.39 6.78
N VAL A 262 17.11 50.59 6.23
CA VAL A 262 18.04 51.61 6.72
C VAL A 262 17.40 53.00 6.71
N GLU A 263 17.84 53.85 7.63
CA GLU A 263 17.38 55.24 7.70
C GLU A 263 17.73 56.00 6.41
N GLY A 264 16.75 56.70 5.82
CA GLY A 264 16.91 57.41 4.55
C GLY A 264 17.06 56.52 3.30
N GLY A 265 16.99 55.19 3.45
CA GLY A 265 17.01 54.24 2.34
C GLY A 265 15.69 54.13 1.59
N LYS A 266 15.69 53.35 0.50
CA LYS A 266 14.44 53.00 -0.22
C LYS A 266 13.50 52.15 0.64
N ILE A 267 14.08 51.26 1.44
CA ILE A 267 13.39 50.50 2.49
C ILE A 267 13.83 51.15 3.79
N SER A 268 12.91 51.83 4.47
CA SER A 268 13.20 52.57 5.70
C SER A 268 12.09 52.38 6.73
N PRO A 269 12.39 52.52 8.03
CA PRO A 269 11.35 52.48 9.06
C PRO A 269 10.30 53.60 8.89
N GLN A 270 10.70 54.76 8.34
CA GLN A 270 9.86 55.94 8.18
C GLN A 270 8.76 55.75 7.12
N THR A 271 9.00 54.89 6.13
CA THR A 271 8.08 54.61 5.02
C THR A 271 7.68 53.12 4.99
N CYS A 272 7.69 52.47 6.15
CA CYS A 272 7.52 51.02 6.26
C CYS A 272 6.04 50.63 6.25
N ILE A 273 5.59 50.01 5.15
CA ILE A 273 4.22 49.52 5.02
C ILE A 273 3.82 48.49 6.10
N TYR A 274 4.78 47.72 6.61
CA TYR A 274 4.51 46.71 7.65
C TYR A 274 4.20 47.36 9.00
N PHE A 275 4.86 48.49 9.31
CA PHE A 275 4.53 49.26 10.51
C PHE A 275 3.21 49.99 10.35
N ASP A 276 2.95 50.58 9.17
CA ASP A 276 1.68 51.25 8.90
C ASP A 276 0.51 50.28 9.10
N GLN A 277 0.58 49.08 8.51
CA GLN A 277 -0.45 48.04 8.68
C GLN A 277 -0.59 47.54 10.12
N TRP A 278 0.52 47.44 10.86
CA TRP A 278 0.51 46.93 12.23
C TRP A 278 -0.01 47.95 13.24
N LEU A 279 0.17 49.25 12.96
CA LEU A 279 -0.32 50.37 13.77
C LEU A 279 -1.72 50.86 13.35
N ASP A 280 -2.28 50.34 12.25
CA ASP A 280 -3.63 50.64 11.81
C ASP A 280 -4.61 49.74 12.59
N PHE A 281 -5.23 50.31 13.63
CA PHE A 281 -6.20 49.64 14.51
C PHE A 281 -7.51 50.42 14.63
#